data_AF-A0A2A5W8K1-F1
#
_entry.id   AF-A0A2A5W8K1-F1
#
_cell.length_a   1.000
_cell.length_b   1.000
_cell.length_c   1.000
_cell.angle_alpha   90.00
_cell.angle_beta   90.00
_cell.angle_gamma   90.00
#
_symmetry.space_group_name_H-M   'P 1'
#
loop_
_entity.id
_entity.type
_entity.pdbx_description
1 polymer ?
#
loop_
_entity_poly.entity_id
_entity_poly.type
_entity_poly.pdbx_seq_one_letter_code
_entity_poly.pdbx_strand_id
1 'polypeptide(L)'
;MLNIILRNVLIVTTMLTLSAFASAQTTYTTIGNITFGSDGSTAQTIGGTTFINKSDGTVAIAQKIGNTTLINSSGITSTINKIGNTGFVNSSSGTTGTINKIGDITFINSNTGLTTTVQKIGNSLFTNSN
;
A
#
# COMPACT_ATOMS: atom_id res chain seq x y z
N MET A 1 -38.16 -26.90 -24.23
CA MET A 1 -36.98 -26.14 -24.68
C MET A 1 -36.78 -24.84 -23.89
N LEU A 2 -37.84 -24.07 -23.60
CA LEU A 2 -37.76 -22.80 -22.85
C LEU A 2 -37.08 -22.91 -21.47
N ASN A 3 -37.38 -23.96 -20.68
CA ASN A 3 -36.75 -24.18 -19.36
C ASN A 3 -35.24 -24.48 -19.40
N ILE A 4 -34.73 -24.99 -20.51
CA ILE A 4 -33.28 -25.24 -20.70
C ILE A 4 -32.57 -23.92 -21.02
N ILE A 5 -33.18 -23.09 -21.86
CA ILE A 5 -32.66 -21.78 -22.24
C ILE A 5 -32.62 -20.86 -21.02
N LEU A 6 -33.70 -20.81 -20.22
CA LEU A 6 -33.77 -19.97 -19.02
C LEU A 6 -32.71 -20.38 -17.96
N ARG A 7 -32.49 -21.69 -17.79
CA ARG A 7 -31.47 -22.21 -16.86
C ARG A 7 -30.05 -21.87 -17.31
N ASN A 8 -29.77 -22.01 -18.61
CA ASN A 8 -28.46 -21.68 -19.15
C ASN A 8 -28.18 -20.16 -19.11
N VAL A 9 -29.18 -19.31 -19.37
CA VAL A 9 -29.05 -17.86 -19.24
C VAL A 9 -28.78 -17.45 -17.79
N LEU A 10 -29.46 -18.06 -16.82
CA LEU A 10 -29.25 -17.80 -15.39
C LEU A 10 -27.84 -18.22 -14.91
N ILE A 11 -27.31 -19.33 -15.42
CA ILE A 11 -25.94 -19.77 -15.11
C ILE A 11 -24.90 -18.80 -15.69
N VAL A 12 -25.13 -18.31 -16.91
CA VAL A 12 -24.20 -17.34 -17.55
C VAL A 12 -24.23 -15.99 -16.85
N THR A 13 -25.40 -15.49 -16.42
CA THR A 13 -25.47 -14.19 -15.72
C THR A 13 -24.87 -14.22 -14.32
N THR A 14 -24.94 -15.34 -13.60
CA THR A 14 -24.32 -15.48 -12.26
C THR A 14 -22.80 -15.64 -12.31
N MET A 15 -22.23 -16.21 -13.39
CA MET A 15 -20.77 -16.26 -13.59
C MET A 15 -20.20 -14.90 -14.02
N LEU A 16 -20.97 -14.05 -14.71
CA LEU A 16 -20.52 -12.74 -15.19
C LEU A 16 -20.43 -11.67 -14.08
N THR A 17 -21.10 -11.87 -12.94
CA THR A 17 -21.14 -10.91 -11.83
C THR A 17 -20.19 -11.26 -10.69
N LEU A 18 -19.48 -12.40 -10.77
CA LEU A 18 -18.56 -12.87 -9.72
C LEU A 18 -17.09 -12.47 -9.97
N SER A 19 -16.82 -11.37 -10.67
CA SER A 19 -15.51 -10.71 -10.61
C SER A 19 -15.43 -9.83 -9.36
N ALA A 20 -15.70 -10.42 -8.20
CA ALA A 20 -15.75 -9.71 -6.93
C ALA A 20 -14.31 -9.50 -6.40
N PHE A 21 -13.85 -8.25 -6.47
CA PHE A 21 -12.87 -7.61 -5.59
C PHE A 21 -11.82 -8.52 -4.93
N ALA A 22 -10.87 -9.02 -5.71
CA ALA A 22 -9.65 -9.58 -5.13
C ALA A 22 -8.78 -8.40 -4.64
N SER A 23 -8.89 -8.01 -3.36
CA SER A 23 -7.93 -7.10 -2.75
C SER A 23 -6.57 -7.81 -2.68
N ALA A 24 -5.58 -7.35 -3.45
CA ALA A 24 -4.24 -7.94 -3.42
C ALA A 24 -3.57 -7.61 -2.08
N GLN A 25 -3.49 -8.59 -1.19
CA GLN A 25 -2.75 -8.48 0.06
C GLN A 25 -1.25 -8.69 -0.22
N THR A 26 -0.44 -7.69 0.11
CA THR A 26 1.02 -7.82 0.06
C THR A 26 1.55 -8.01 1.47
N THR A 27 2.51 -8.92 1.64
CA THR A 27 3.17 -9.16 2.93
C THR A 27 4.62 -8.69 2.84
N TYR A 28 5.11 -8.03 3.87
CA TYR A 28 6.50 -7.62 3.98
C TYR A 28 7.14 -8.28 5.20
N THR A 29 8.32 -8.86 5.04
CA THR A 29 9.06 -9.48 6.14
C THR A 29 10.46 -8.91 6.21
N THR A 30 10.88 -8.51 7.41
CA THR A 30 12.24 -8.00 7.63
C THR A 30 13.17 -9.16 8.00
N ILE A 31 14.37 -9.20 7.41
CA ILE A 31 15.46 -10.11 7.77
C ILE A 31 16.74 -9.28 7.85
N GLY A 32 17.34 -9.18 9.04
CA GLY A 32 18.43 -8.24 9.28
C GLY A 32 17.97 -6.79 9.09
N ASN A 33 18.64 -6.05 8.21
CA ASN A 33 18.29 -4.66 7.87
C ASN A 33 17.53 -4.51 6.54
N ILE A 34 17.13 -5.62 5.91
CA ILE A 34 16.38 -5.63 4.63
C ILE A 34 14.96 -6.08 4.89
N THR A 35 14.00 -5.41 4.28
CA THR A 35 12.60 -5.81 4.22
C THR A 35 12.28 -6.31 2.83
N PHE A 36 11.67 -7.49 2.74
CA PHE A 36 11.28 -8.16 1.50
C PHE A 36 9.77 -8.20 1.38
N GLY A 37 9.22 -7.67 0.27
CA GLY A 37 7.82 -7.77 -0.08
C GLY A 37 7.52 -9.04 -0.86
N SER A 38 6.33 -9.62 -0.63
CA SER A 38 5.85 -10.79 -1.39
C SER A 38 5.60 -10.47 -2.87
N ASP A 39 5.56 -9.19 -3.23
CA ASP A 39 5.48 -8.68 -4.60
C ASP A 39 6.85 -8.55 -5.28
N GLY A 40 7.95 -8.90 -4.59
CA GLY A 40 9.32 -8.77 -5.09
C GLY A 40 9.98 -7.42 -4.78
N SER A 41 9.27 -6.49 -4.12
CA SER A 41 9.88 -5.25 -3.65
C SER A 41 10.86 -5.47 -2.49
N THR A 42 11.83 -4.57 -2.33
CA THR A 42 12.77 -4.59 -1.21
C THR A 42 12.98 -3.20 -0.63
N ALA A 43 13.28 -3.12 0.66
CA ALA A 43 13.68 -1.87 1.31
C ALA A 43 14.85 -2.09 2.28
N GLN A 44 15.82 -1.19 2.27
CA GLN A 44 16.96 -1.21 3.18
C GLN A 44 17.32 0.19 3.65
N THR A 45 17.62 0.34 4.95
CA THR A 45 18.06 1.62 5.52
C THR A 45 19.58 1.64 5.73
N ILE A 46 20.24 2.64 5.17
CA ILE A 46 21.69 2.91 5.29
C ILE A 46 21.87 4.39 5.62
N GLY A 47 22.59 4.69 6.71
CA GLY A 47 22.93 6.07 7.07
C GLY A 47 21.71 7.00 7.24
N GLY A 48 20.59 6.48 7.75
CA GLY A 48 19.35 7.24 7.91
C GLY A 48 18.52 7.43 6.63
N THR A 49 19.00 6.91 5.49
CA THR A 49 18.28 6.91 4.21
C THR A 49 17.76 5.50 3.92
N THR A 50 16.48 5.40 3.57
CA THR A 50 15.84 4.14 3.19
C THR A 50 15.72 4.09 1.67
N PHE A 51 16.35 3.09 1.07
CA PHE A 51 16.28 2.80 -0.35
C PHE A 51 15.22 1.72 -0.56
N ILE A 52 14.32 1.95 -1.50
CA ILE A 52 13.17 1.08 -1.75
C ILE A 52 13.17 0.74 -3.25
N ASN A 53 13.35 -0.54 -3.56
CA ASN A 53 13.14 -1.06 -4.91
C ASN A 53 11.71 -1.59 -4.98
N LYS A 54 10.87 -0.99 -5.82
CA LYS A 54 9.50 -1.42 -6.04
C LYS A 54 9.45 -2.60 -6.99
N SER A 55 8.36 -3.35 -6.94
CA SER A 55 8.10 -4.52 -7.78
C SER A 55 8.01 -4.20 -9.28
N ASP A 56 7.69 -2.95 -9.63
CA ASP A 56 7.67 -2.44 -11.01
C ASP A 56 9.05 -1.98 -11.53
N GLY A 57 10.12 -2.16 -10.73
CA GLY A 57 11.48 -1.73 -11.06
C GLY A 57 11.77 -0.26 -10.74
N THR A 58 10.79 0.51 -10.29
CA THR A 58 10.98 1.88 -9.84
C THR A 58 11.76 1.92 -8.52
N VAL A 59 12.64 2.90 -8.37
CA VAL A 59 13.31 3.17 -7.08
C VAL A 59 12.62 4.34 -6.37
N ALA A 60 12.48 4.20 -5.05
CA ALA A 60 12.13 5.29 -4.16
C ALA A 60 13.20 5.45 -3.07
N ILE A 61 13.43 6.69 -2.67
CA ILE A 61 14.37 7.05 -1.60
C ILE A 61 13.57 7.82 -0.56
N ALA A 62 13.62 7.34 0.68
CA ALA A 62 12.98 7.97 1.81
C ALA A 62 14.02 8.40 2.85
N GLN A 63 13.93 9.63 3.34
CA GLN A 63 14.81 10.15 4.38
C GLN A 63 14.00 10.90 5.43
N LYS A 64 14.32 10.66 6.70
CA LYS A 64 13.66 11.34 7.82
C LYS A 64 14.53 12.47 8.34
N ILE A 65 13.97 13.68 8.39
CA ILE A 65 14.61 14.89 8.93
C ILE A 65 13.66 15.47 9.99
N GLY A 66 14.03 15.34 11.27
CA GLY A 66 13.15 15.72 12.38
C GLY A 66 11.82 14.96 12.36
N ASN A 67 10.71 15.70 12.30
CA ASN A 67 9.35 15.16 12.24
C ASN A 67 8.81 14.98 10.81
N THR A 68 9.63 15.27 9.80
CA THR A 68 9.26 15.18 8.39
C THR A 68 9.98 14.00 7.74
N THR A 69 9.25 13.17 7.01
CA THR A 69 9.83 12.18 6.09
C THR A 69 9.67 12.68 4.67
N LEU A 70 10.77 12.80 3.94
CA LEU A 70 10.80 13.13 2.52
C LEU A 70 10.94 11.82 1.75
N ILE A 71 10.16 11.66 0.69
CA ILE A 71 10.16 10.49 -0.18
C ILE A 71 10.24 10.98 -1.61
N ASN A 72 11.25 10.53 -2.36
CA ASN A 72 11.32 10.77 -3.80
C ASN A 72 11.14 9.44 -4.54
N SER A 73 10.29 9.41 -5.56
CA SER A 73 10.13 8.26 -6.44
C SER A 73 9.73 8.71 -7.83
N SER A 74 10.51 8.34 -8.85
CA SER A 74 10.25 8.71 -10.26
C SER A 74 9.97 10.20 -10.48
N GLY A 75 10.72 11.08 -9.83
CA GLY A 75 10.56 12.53 -9.95
C GLY A 75 9.37 13.12 -9.16
N ILE A 76 8.54 12.28 -8.54
CA ILE A 76 7.52 12.72 -7.59
C ILE A 76 8.13 12.80 -6.20
N THR A 77 8.00 13.97 -5.57
CA THR A 77 8.43 14.19 -4.19
C THR A 77 7.22 14.23 -3.28
N SER A 78 7.24 13.43 -2.23
CA SER A 78 6.22 13.39 -1.19
C SER A 78 6.84 13.73 0.16
N THR A 79 6.06 14.40 1.00
CA THR A 79 6.42 14.72 2.37
C THR A 79 5.39 14.12 3.31
N ILE A 80 5.84 13.59 4.43
CA ILE A 80 5.00 13.14 5.53
C ILE A 80 5.37 13.95 6.75
N ASN A 81 4.50 14.86 7.16
CA ASN A 81 4.70 15.67 8.35
C ASN A 81 3.91 15.05 9.51
N LYS A 82 4.61 14.69 10.58
CA LYS A 82 3.98 14.06 11.74
C LYS A 82 3.59 15.10 12.79
N ILE A 83 2.32 15.13 13.17
CA ILE A 83 1.77 15.92 14.29
C ILE A 83 1.03 14.96 15.22
N GLY A 84 1.56 14.77 16.43
CA GLY A 84 1.09 13.73 17.34
C GLY A 84 1.20 12.34 16.71
N ASN A 85 0.09 11.59 16.69
CA ASN A 85 0.01 10.26 16.09
C ASN A 85 -0.40 10.26 14.61
N THR A 86 -0.70 11.43 14.04
CA THR A 86 -1.15 11.58 12.65
C THR A 86 -0.01 12.07 11.77
N GLY A 87 0.19 11.39 10.64
CA GLY A 87 1.04 11.85 9.54
C GLY A 87 0.19 12.50 8.46
N PHE A 88 0.63 13.64 7.94
CA PHE A 88 0.01 14.33 6.82
C PHE A 88 0.88 14.18 5.59
N VAL A 89 0.32 13.54 4.56
CA VAL A 89 1.00 13.27 3.29
C VAL A 89 0.68 14.39 2.31
N ASN A 90 1.72 14.93 1.69
CA ASN A 90 1.60 15.86 0.56
C ASN A 90 2.61 15.49 -0.52
N SER A 91 2.11 15.18 -1.71
CA SER A 91 2.88 14.80 -2.89
C SER A 91 2.82 15.88 -3.97
N SER A 92 3.93 16.10 -4.68
CA SER A 92 4.02 17.04 -5.79
C SER A 92 3.12 16.70 -6.98
N SER A 93 2.56 15.48 -7.02
CA SER A 93 1.50 15.07 -7.95
C SER A 93 0.11 15.63 -7.60
N GLY A 94 -0.03 16.34 -6.48
CA GLY A 94 -1.32 16.81 -5.95
C GLY A 94 -2.04 15.78 -5.06
N THR A 95 -1.47 14.58 -4.91
CA THR A 95 -1.98 13.57 -3.99
C THR A 95 -1.68 14.00 -2.55
N THR A 96 -2.70 13.97 -1.69
CA THR A 96 -2.58 14.23 -0.26
C THR A 96 -3.21 13.10 0.52
N GLY A 97 -2.95 13.04 1.82
CA GLY A 97 -3.52 11.98 2.65
C GLY A 97 -3.19 12.08 4.12
N THR A 98 -3.71 11.13 4.88
CA THR A 98 -3.44 10.98 6.31
C THR A 98 -2.95 9.57 6.62
N ILE A 99 -2.05 9.48 7.60
CA ILE A 99 -1.53 8.23 8.14
C ILE A 99 -1.83 8.23 9.63
N ASN A 100 -2.61 7.27 10.10
CA ASN A 100 -2.99 7.16 11.50
C ASN A 100 -2.61 5.78 12.03
N LYS A 101 -1.97 5.73 13.20
CA LYS A 101 -1.59 4.46 13.84
C LYS A 101 -2.38 4.24 15.12
N ILE A 102 -3.05 3.09 15.22
CA ILE A 102 -3.80 2.62 16.39
C ILE A 102 -3.31 1.20 16.72
N GLY A 103 -2.63 1.05 17.85
CA GLY A 103 -1.96 -0.21 18.19
C GLY A 103 -0.95 -0.62 17.10
N ASP A 104 -1.06 -1.84 16.61
CA ASP A 104 -0.23 -2.39 15.53
C ASP A 104 -0.81 -2.18 14.12
N ILE A 105 -1.93 -1.45 14.00
CA ILE A 105 -2.58 -1.15 12.73
C ILE A 105 -2.28 0.29 12.32
N THR A 106 -1.86 0.47 11.07
CA THR A 106 -1.67 1.77 10.44
C THR A 106 -2.67 1.92 9.30
N PHE A 107 -3.43 3.01 9.30
CA PHE A 107 -4.38 3.39 8.27
C PHE A 107 -3.80 4.53 7.44
N ILE A 108 -3.81 4.37 6.13
CA ILE A 108 -3.32 5.36 5.16
C ILE A 108 -4.48 5.69 4.24
N ASN A 109 -4.95 6.94 4.26
CA ASN A 109 -6.08 7.38 3.44
C ASN A 109 -5.61 8.48 2.51
N SER A 110 -5.84 8.32 1.20
CA SER A 110 -5.52 9.33 0.20
C SER A 110 -6.77 10.13 -0.21
N ASN A 111 -6.56 11.38 -0.63
CA ASN A 111 -7.61 12.21 -1.25
C ASN A 111 -8.14 11.65 -2.59
N THR A 112 -7.50 10.62 -3.16
CA THR A 112 -8.00 9.89 -4.34
C THR A 112 -9.03 8.82 -4.01
N GLY A 113 -9.34 8.61 -2.72
CA GLY A 113 -10.22 7.54 -2.25
C GLY A 113 -9.52 6.22 -1.98
N LEU A 114 -8.24 6.08 -2.36
CA LEU A 114 -7.43 4.90 -2.04
C LEU A 114 -7.18 4.81 -0.53
N THR A 115 -7.45 3.64 0.03
CA THR A 115 -7.21 3.34 1.45
C THR A 115 -6.28 2.13 1.58
N THR A 116 -5.23 2.27 2.38
CA THR A 116 -4.31 1.17 2.71
C THR A 116 -4.31 0.93 4.21
N THR A 117 -4.52 -0.33 4.60
CA THR A 117 -4.35 -0.78 5.99
C THR A 117 -3.10 -1.64 6.08
N VAL A 118 -2.25 -1.34 7.06
CA VAL A 118 -1.03 -2.09 7.35
C VAL A 118 -1.12 -2.64 8.77
N GLN A 119 -1.13 -3.96 8.92
CA GLN A 119 -1.12 -4.62 10.22
C GLN A 119 0.26 -5.25 10.47
N LYS A 120 0.86 -4.94 11.61
CA LYS A 120 2.10 -5.59 12.06
C LYS A 120 1.78 -6.81 12.92
N ILE A 121 2.37 -7.96 12.60
CA ILE A 121 2.37 -9.16 13.44
C ILE A 121 3.79 -9.71 13.49
N GLY A 122 4.40 -9.69 14.68
CA GLY A 122 5.81 -10.07 14.84
C GLY A 122 6.72 -9.19 13.97
N ASN A 123 7.46 -9.81 13.05
CA ASN A 123 8.35 -9.12 12.12
C ASN A 123 7.79 -8.98 10.69
N SER A 124 6.50 -9.26 10.52
CA SER A 124 5.81 -9.17 9.25
C SER A 124 4.79 -8.03 9.25
N LEU A 125 4.63 -7.39 8.10
CA LEU A 125 3.59 -6.40 7.81
C LEU A 125 2.65 -6.97 6.78
N PHE A 126 1.36 -6.89 7.04
CA PHE A 126 0.30 -7.30 6.12
C PHE A 126 -0.39 -6.03 5.60
N THR A 127 -0.26 -5.77 4.31
CA THR A 127 -0.80 -4.57 3.67
C THR A 127 -1.97 -4.94 2.77
N ASN A 128 -3.10 -4.28 2.97
CA ASN A 128 -4.27 -4.39 2.11
C ASN A 128 -4.63 -2.99 1.60
N SER A 129 -4.78 -2.84 0.30
CA SER A 129 -5.15 -1.59 -0.36
C SER A 129 -6.45 -1.78 -1.12
N ASN A 130 -7.41 -0.88 -0.93
CA ASN A 130 -8.70 -0.83 -1.62
C ASN A 130 -8.95 0.56 -2.21
#